data_AF-A0A2E6C830-F1
#
_entry.id   AF-A0A2E6C830-F1
#
_cell.length_a   1.000
_cell.length_b   1.000
_cell.length_c   1.000
_cell.angle_alpha   90.00
_cell.angle_beta   90.00
_cell.angle_gamma   90.00
#
_symmetry.space_group_name_H-M   'P 1'
#
loop_
_entity.id
_entity.type
_entity.pdbx_description
1 polymer ?
#
loop_
_entity_poly.entity_id
_entity_poly.type
_entity_poly.pdbx_seq_one_letter_code
_entity_poly.pdbx_strand_id
1 'polypeptide(L)' 'MFKLFYTLLVIEYVVEDQDVSTSVILPSEKACYDAMGDGVMDTLYDVLADTYGKEIMMYCKKTPFPSSEPTKPKERPNVD' A
#
# COMPACT_ATOMS: atom_id res chain seq x y z
N MET A 1 -17.22 -19.43 7.61
CA MET A 1 -15.94 -18.99 7.02
C MET A 1 -16.10 -17.54 6.61
N PHE A 2 -15.46 -16.60 7.31
CA PHE A 2 -15.50 -15.18 6.92
C PHE A 2 -14.73 -15.01 5.62
N LYS A 3 -15.38 -14.46 4.58
CA LYS A 3 -14.68 -14.11 3.33
C LYS A 3 -13.83 -12.87 3.61
N LEU A 4 -12.51 -13.04 3.55
CA LEU A 4 -11.58 -11.92 3.48
C LEU A 4 -11.51 -11.44 2.03
N PHE A 5 -11.21 -10.15 1.86
CA PHE A 5 -11.09 -9.51 0.55
C PHE A 5 -9.69 -8.92 0.47
N TYR A 6 -9.08 -9.00 -0.72
CA TYR A 6 -7.87 -8.24 -0.96
C TYR A 6 -8.16 -6.74 -0.75
N THR A 7 -7.17 -6.02 -0.22
CA THR A 7 -7.28 -4.59 0.07
C THR A 7 -6.06 -3.89 -0.49
N LEU A 8 -6.27 -2.77 -1.17
CA LEU A 8 -5.20 -1.92 -1.67
C LEU A 8 -4.77 -0.97 -0.57
N LEU A 9 -3.48 -0.90 -0.28
CA LEU A 9 -2.87 0.26 0.36
C LEU A 9 -2.55 1.25 -0.76
N VAL A 10 -3.19 2.41 -0.75
CA VAL A 10 -3.05 3.45 -1.77
C VAL A 10 -2.28 4.62 -1.17
N ILE A 11 -1.30 5.13 -1.94
CA ILE A 11 -0.56 6.36 -1.62
C ILE A 11 -0.76 7.32 -2.79
N GLU A 12 -1.28 8.50 -2.49
CA GLU A 12 -1.54 9.58 -3.44
C GLU A 12 -0.75 10.82 -3.03
N TYR A 13 -0.09 11.48 -3.99
CA TYR A 13 0.69 12.71 -3.79
C TYR A 13 0.86 13.48 -5.11
N VAL A 14 1.27 14.74 -5.04
CA VAL A 14 1.43 15.62 -6.21
C VAL A 14 2.90 15.77 -6.60
N VAL A 15 3.21 15.63 -7.88
CA VAL A 15 4.54 15.89 -8.46
C VAL A 15 4.37 16.85 -9.65
N GLU A 16 4.96 18.04 -9.58
CA GLU A 16 4.88 19.06 -10.65
C GLU A 16 3.43 19.30 -11.14
N ASP A 17 2.49 19.51 -10.21
CA ASP A 17 1.05 19.69 -10.46
C ASP A 17 0.34 18.46 -11.07
N GLN A 18 0.96 17.27 -11.03
CA GLN A 18 0.36 16.01 -11.47
C GLN A 18 0.05 15.09 -10.28
N ASP A 19 -1.19 14.61 -10.21
CA ASP A 19 -1.60 13.60 -9.24
C ASP A 19 -0.94 12.25 -9.56
N VAL A 20 -0.16 11.74 -8.61
CA VAL A 20 0.47 10.43 -8.66
C VAL A 20 -0.24 9.52 -7.68
N SER A 21 -0.62 8.32 -8.13
CA SER A 21 -1.20 7.28 -7.29
C SER A 21 -0.43 5.98 -7.46
N THR A 22 0.04 5.43 -6.35
CA THR A 22 0.64 4.10 -6.30
C THR A 22 -0.15 3.21 -5.33
N SER A 23 -0.19 1.91 -5.61
CA SER A 23 -0.91 0.98 -4.74
C SER A 23 -0.24 -0.37 -4.62
N VAL A 24 -0.42 -0.99 -3.46
CA VAL A 24 0.04 -2.34 -3.16
C VAL A 24 -1.15 -3.18 -2.70
N ILE A 25 -1.26 -4.41 -3.19
CA ILE A 25 -2.35 -5.31 -2.82
C ILE A 25 -1.96 -6.17 -1.62
N LEU A 26 -2.82 -6.19 -0.61
CA LEU A 26 -2.64 -6.93 0.64
C LEU A 26 -3.77 -7.95 0.84
N PRO A 27 -3.53 -9.05 1.56
CA PRO A 27 -4.46 -10.18 1.63
C PRO A 27 -5.74 -9.89 2.42
N SER A 28 -5.78 -8.81 3.20
CA SER A 28 -6.97 -8.40 3.96
C SER A 28 -6.95 -6.92 4.31
N GLU A 29 -8.10 -6.39 4.73
CA GLU A 29 -8.22 -5.04 5.29
C GLU A 29 -7.38 -4.85 6.55
N LYS A 30 -7.36 -5.84 7.45
CA LYS A 30 -6.48 -5.81 8.62
C LYS A 30 -5.01 -5.71 8.22
N ALA A 31 -4.55 -6.55 7.28
CA ALA A 31 -3.17 -6.50 6.81
C ALA A 31 -2.81 -5.13 6.20
N CYS A 32 -3.77 -4.44 5.59
CA CYS A 32 -3.57 -3.07 5.09
C CYS A 32 -3.37 -2.05 6.20
N TYR A 33 -4.24 -2.05 7.21
CA TYR A 33 -4.08 -1.14 8.35
C TYR A 33 -2.83 -1.46 9.17
N ASP A 34 -2.48 -2.74 9.34
CA ASP A 34 -1.23 -3.14 9.99
C ASP A 34 -0.02 -2.58 9.21
N ALA A 35 -0.01 -2.69 7.87
CA ALA A 35 1.06 -2.11 7.04
C ALA A 35 1.12 -0.57 7.08
N MET A 36 -0.03 0.09 7.24
CA MET A 36 -0.13 1.54 7.32
C MET A 36 0.21 2.10 8.71
N GLY A 37 -0.08 1.37 9.78
CA GLY A 37 -0.02 1.86 11.16
C GLY A 37 1.09 1.28 12.05
N ASP A 38 1.71 0.16 11.67
CA ASP A 38 2.75 -0.50 12.48
C ASP A 38 4.18 -0.12 12.07
N GLY A 39 4.39 1.07 11.50
CA GLY A 39 5.73 1.54 11.13
C GLY A 39 6.28 1.02 9.80
N VAL A 40 5.57 0.08 9.16
CA VAL A 40 6.05 -0.58 7.94
C VAL A 40 6.16 0.40 6.77
N MET A 41 5.19 1.30 6.63
CA MET A 41 5.16 2.31 5.55
C MET A 41 5.60 3.71 5.99
N ASP A 42 5.91 3.92 7.28
CA ASP A 42 6.28 5.24 7.84
C ASP A 42 7.48 5.83 7.11
N THR A 43 8.55 5.04 6.92
CA THR A 43 9.76 5.54 6.22
C THR A 43 9.46 5.98 4.80
N LEU A 44 8.60 5.26 4.06
CA LEU A 44 8.22 5.66 2.71
C LEU A 44 7.35 6.91 2.74
N TYR A 45 6.38 6.97 3.66
CA TYR A 45 5.53 8.13 3.85
C TYR A 45 6.34 9.39 4.17
N ASP A 46 7.28 9.29 5.11
CA ASP A 46 8.15 10.40 5.53
C ASP A 46 9.01 10.89 4.37
N VAL A 47 9.64 9.98 3.61
CA VAL A 47 10.43 10.35 2.43
C VAL A 47 9.58 11.10 1.40
N LEU A 48 8.36 10.64 1.13
CA LEU A 48 7.48 11.30 0.18
C LEU A 48 6.98 12.64 0.71
N ALA A 49 6.61 12.72 2.00
CA ALA A 49 6.16 13.94 2.65
C ALA A 49 7.25 15.02 2.68
N ASP A 50 8.50 14.63 2.95
CA ASP A 50 9.66 15.53 2.95
C ASP A 50 10.02 16.00 1.53
N THR A 51 9.83 15.14 0.52
CA THR A 51 10.20 15.43 -0.87
C THR A 51 9.15 16.26 -1.60
N TYR A 52 7.87 15.88 -1.49
CA TYR A 52 6.78 16.42 -2.29
C TYR A 52 5.81 17.29 -1.46
N GLY A 53 6.03 17.41 -0.16
CA GLY A 53 5.21 18.19 0.74
C GLY A 53 4.08 17.39 1.38
N LYS A 54 3.24 18.10 2.14
CA LYS A 54 2.25 17.47 3.04
C LYS A 54 0.96 17.01 2.36
N GLU A 55 0.84 17.22 1.05
CA GLU A 55 -0.30 16.76 0.24
C GLU A 55 -0.12 15.28 -0.13
N ILE A 56 0.14 14.45 0.88
CA ILE A 56 0.21 12.99 0.74
C ILE A 56 -0.94 12.35 1.50
N MET A 57 -1.67 11.47 0.82
CA MET A 57 -2.72 10.66 1.41
C MET A 57 -2.32 9.19 1.36
N MET A 58 -2.44 8.50 2.48
CA MET A 58 -2.33 7.04 2.54
C MET A 58 -3.63 6.46 3.10
N TYR A 59 -4.22 5.49 2.40
CA TYR A 59 -5.48 4.87 2.84
C TYR A 59 -5.64 3.44 2.33
N CYS A 60 -6.51 2.69 3.02
CA CYS A 60 -6.89 1.33 2.66
C CYS A 60 -8.18 1.31 1.85
N LYS A 61 -8.16 0.69 0.68
CA LYS A 61 -9.31 0.52 -0.22
C LYS A 61 -9.61 -0.95 -0.45
N LYS A 62 -10.71 -1.43 0.13
CA LYS A 62 -11.18 -2.81 -0.04
C LYS A 62 -11.54 -3.09 -1.50
N THR A 63 -11.08 -4.22 -2.02
CA THR A 63 -11.42 -4.68 -3.38
C THR A 63 -12.67 -5.57 -3.38
N PRO A 64 -13.34 -5.75 -4.52
CA PRO A 64 -14.42 -6.74 -4.65
C PRO A 64 -13.91 -8.19 -4.74
N PHE A 65 -12.59 -8.41 -4.74
CA PHE A 65 -11.98 -9.72 -4.96
C PHE A 65 -11.81 -10.46 -3.63
N PRO A 66 -12.43 -11.65 -3.47
CA PRO A 66 -12.20 -12.47 -2.30
C PRO A 66 -10.74 -12.96 -2.29
N SER A 67 -10.10 -12.90 -1.13
CA SER A 67 -8.76 -13.48 -0.95
C SER A 67 -8.91 -14.97 -0.62
N SER A 68 -8.41 -15.83 -1.50
CA SER A 68 -8.27 -17.27 -1.29
C SER A 68 -6.85 -17.70 -1.66
N GLU A 69 -6.13 -18.23 -0.68
CA GLU A 69 -4.70 -18.62 -0.67
C GLU A 69 -3.69 -17.60 -1.25
N PRO A 70 -2.59 -17.31 -0.52
CA PRO A 70 -1.59 -16.35 -0.98
C PRO A 70 -0.92 -16.82 -2.28
N THR A 71 -0.99 -15.99 -3.33
CA THR A 71 -0.12 -16.11 -4.50
C THR A 71 1.33 -16.06 -4.05
N LYS A 72 2.14 -17.06 -4.42
CA LYS A 72 3.55 -17.14 -4.02
C LYS A 72 4.28 -15.85 -4.40
N PRO A 73 4.95 -15.16 -3.45
CA PRO A 73 5.80 -14.02 -3.76
C PRO A 73 6.83 -14.44 -4.81
N LYS A 74 7.10 -13.57 -5.80
CA LYS A 74 8.28 -13.74 -6.66
C LYS A 74 9.53 -13.55 -5.80
N GLU A 75 10.57 -14.33 -6.07
CA GLU A 75 11.88 -14.12 -5.43
C GLU A 75 12.33 -12.67 -5.66
N ARG A 76 12.87 -12.05 -4.61
CA ARG A 76 13.46 -10.73 -4.69
C ARG A 76 14.59 -10.78 -5.72
N PRO A 77 14.74 -9.79 -6.62
CA PRO A 77 15.89 -9.73 -7.50
C PRO A 77 17.17 -9.74 -6.66
N ASN A 78 18.07 -10.69 -6.89
CA ASN A 78 19.44 -10.59 -6.40
C ASN A 78 20.11 -9.46 -7.19
N VAL A 79 20.60 -8.46 -6.48
CA VAL A 79 21.48 -7.45 -7.05
C VAL A 79 22.89 -7.97 -6.84
N ASP A 80 23.52 -8.44 -7.92
CA ASP A 80 24.95 -8.76 -7.97
C ASP A 80 25.78 -7.48 -8.12
#